data_AF-A0A3S1E0B0-F1
#
_entry.id   AF-A0A3S1E0B0-F1
#
_cell.length_a   1.000
_cell.length_b   1.000
_cell.length_c   1.000
_cell.angle_alpha   90.00
_cell.angle_beta   90.00
_cell.angle_gamma   90.00
#
_symmetry.space_group_name_H-M   'P 1'
#
loop_
_entity.id
_entity.type
_entity.pdbx_description
1 polymer ?
#
loop_
_entity_poly.entity_id
_entity_poly.type
_entity_poly.pdbx_seq_one_letter_code
_entity_poly.pdbx_strand_id
1 'polypeptide(L)'
;SVWSEDSEGTNGIGTCLAEQRALTIHRDQHFFSRNTLLSCTTAPVYDHEGNLAAALDVSSCRSDLTEGFVHLISVAVGDAARRIEAENFRMVYSSARILLAPVAERGAGALIAVDQDDLVIGASRSARLALGITGEALARGLLAADVLGDQAKAKEDLDDAERGALQRAMARAGGNVSAAAQNLGISRATLHRKLARFEIRRPH
;
A
#
# COMPACT_ATOMS: atom_id res chain seq x y z
N SER A 1 1.56 -2.12 30.68
CA SER A 1 0.62 -3.22 30.98
C SER A 1 0.89 -4.37 30.02
N VAL A 2 0.73 -5.62 30.47
CA VAL A 2 0.94 -6.83 29.65
C VAL A 2 -0.41 -7.21 29.03
N TRP A 3 -0.48 -7.30 27.70
CA TRP A 3 -1.72 -7.53 26.93
C TRP A 3 -1.72 -8.87 26.16
N SER A 4 -1.02 -9.88 26.67
CA SER A 4 -1.03 -11.22 26.08
C SER A 4 -2.41 -11.87 26.21
N GLU A 5 -2.82 -12.68 25.23
CA GLU A 5 -4.09 -13.44 25.30
C GLU A 5 -4.16 -14.32 26.55
N ASP A 6 -3.04 -14.90 26.98
CA ASP A 6 -2.91 -15.69 28.21
C ASP A 6 -3.23 -14.89 29.51
N SER A 7 -3.13 -13.56 29.47
CA SER A 7 -3.35 -12.70 30.64
C SER A 7 -4.71 -11.98 30.62
N GLU A 8 -5.25 -11.65 29.44
CA GLU A 8 -6.41 -10.74 29.31
C GLU A 8 -7.57 -11.33 28.47
N GLY A 9 -7.46 -12.58 27.98
CA GLY A 9 -8.41 -13.18 27.04
C GLY A 9 -8.28 -12.61 25.62
N THR A 10 -9.15 -13.02 24.69
CA THR A 10 -9.15 -12.53 23.29
C THR A 10 -9.33 -11.00 23.28
N ASN A 11 -8.25 -10.29 22.97
CA ASN A 11 -8.21 -8.84 22.95
C ASN A 11 -7.57 -8.35 21.64
N GLY A 12 -7.95 -7.15 21.20
CA GLY A 12 -7.58 -6.65 19.87
C GLY A 12 -6.08 -6.61 19.64
N ILE A 13 -5.32 -6.31 20.70
CA ILE A 13 -3.86 -6.23 20.69
C ILE A 13 -3.24 -7.62 20.57
N GLY A 14 -3.60 -8.54 21.45
CA GLY A 14 -3.10 -9.92 21.46
C GLY A 14 -3.39 -10.64 20.15
N THR A 15 -4.62 -10.57 19.68
CA THR A 15 -5.02 -11.19 18.41
C THR A 15 -4.32 -10.52 17.22
N CYS A 16 -4.14 -9.20 17.22
CA CYS A 16 -3.39 -8.50 16.17
C CYS A 16 -1.94 -8.96 16.11
N LEU A 17 -1.30 -9.15 17.27
CA LEU A 17 0.09 -9.62 17.37
C LEU A 17 0.23 -11.08 16.94
N ALA A 18 -0.71 -11.94 17.35
CA ALA A 18 -0.72 -13.36 16.99
C ALA A 18 -0.97 -13.56 15.49
N GLU A 19 -1.95 -12.86 14.93
CA GLU A 19 -2.38 -13.00 13.53
C GLU A 19 -1.56 -12.15 12.55
N GLN A 20 -0.74 -11.22 13.06
CA GLN A 20 0.07 -10.28 12.27
C GLN A 20 -0.74 -9.48 11.22
N ARG A 21 -1.99 -9.15 11.55
CA ARG A 21 -2.91 -8.43 10.66
C ARG A 21 -3.68 -7.37 11.41
N ALA A 22 -4.00 -6.29 10.71
CA ALA A 22 -4.91 -5.29 11.23
C ALA A 22 -6.31 -5.90 11.42
N LEU A 23 -6.95 -5.55 12.52
CA LEU A 23 -8.28 -6.05 12.85
C LEU A 23 -9.07 -5.00 13.64
N THR A 24 -10.39 -5.14 13.59
CA THR A 24 -11.28 -4.45 14.51
C THR A 24 -12.06 -5.49 15.30
N ILE A 25 -12.08 -5.35 16.61
CA ILE A 25 -13.02 -6.05 17.49
C ILE A 25 -14.09 -5.04 17.88
N HIS A 26 -15.34 -5.33 17.49
CA HIS A 26 -16.48 -4.49 17.81
C HIS A 26 -17.25 -5.06 19.00
N ARG A 27 -17.27 -4.34 20.12
CA ARG A 27 -18.18 -4.56 21.26
C ARG A 27 -18.29 -6.01 21.72
N ASP A 28 -19.38 -6.67 21.35
CA ASP A 28 -19.76 -8.04 21.74
C ASP A 28 -18.82 -9.10 21.15
N GLN A 29 -17.97 -8.74 20.19
CA GLN A 29 -16.87 -9.57 19.70
C GLN A 29 -15.71 -9.70 20.71
N HIS A 30 -15.68 -8.91 21.78
CA HIS A 30 -14.74 -9.09 22.89
C HIS A 30 -15.19 -10.27 23.78
N PHE A 31 -14.70 -11.48 23.49
CA PHE A 31 -14.96 -12.66 24.33
C PHE A 31 -14.13 -12.58 25.64
N PHE A 32 -14.78 -12.71 26.80
CA PHE A 32 -14.17 -12.73 28.15
C PHE A 32 -13.46 -11.47 28.68
N SER A 33 -13.67 -10.26 28.14
CA SER A 33 -13.07 -9.04 28.69
C SER A 33 -14.06 -8.18 29.51
N ARG A 34 -13.59 -7.43 30.51
CA ARG A 34 -14.36 -6.37 31.20
C ARG A 34 -14.70 -5.17 30.30
N ASN A 35 -14.32 -5.22 29.02
CA ASN A 35 -14.29 -4.09 28.10
C ASN A 35 -15.28 -4.24 26.92
N THR A 36 -16.32 -5.06 27.06
CA THR A 36 -17.34 -5.36 26.04
C THR A 36 -18.07 -4.15 25.43
N LEU A 37 -17.90 -2.95 26.00
CA LEU A 37 -18.44 -1.69 25.48
C LEU A 37 -17.47 -0.97 24.51
N LEU A 38 -16.24 -1.45 24.36
CA LEU A 38 -15.24 -0.83 23.48
C LEU A 38 -15.33 -1.41 22.06
N SER A 39 -15.06 -0.56 21.08
CA SER A 39 -14.60 -1.00 19.76
C SER A 39 -13.12 -0.67 19.66
N CYS A 40 -12.30 -1.68 19.41
CA CYS A 40 -10.85 -1.55 19.29
C CYS A 40 -10.47 -1.83 17.84
N THR A 41 -9.72 -0.91 17.24
CA THR A 41 -9.07 -1.11 15.95
C THR A 41 -7.57 -1.15 16.20
N THR A 42 -6.95 -2.25 15.82
CA THR A 42 -5.53 -2.48 16.05
C THR A 42 -4.82 -2.79 14.73
N ALA A 43 -3.62 -2.23 14.52
CA ALA A 43 -2.75 -2.57 13.40
C ALA A 43 -1.34 -2.95 13.88
N PRO A 44 -0.70 -3.96 13.27
CA PRO A 44 0.68 -4.29 13.58
C PRO A 44 1.62 -3.21 13.04
N VAL A 45 2.75 -3.03 13.72
CA VAL A 45 3.86 -2.15 13.32
C VAL A 45 5.13 -2.98 13.21
N TYR A 46 5.81 -2.88 12.09
CA TYR A 46 7.03 -3.63 11.80
C TYR A 46 8.29 -2.76 11.88
N ASP A 47 9.42 -3.37 12.22
CA ASP A 47 10.71 -2.69 12.22
C ASP A 47 11.29 -2.54 10.79
N HIS A 48 12.50 -1.98 10.72
CA HIS A 48 13.23 -1.75 9.47
C HIS A 48 13.71 -3.04 8.77
N GLU A 49 13.71 -4.18 9.46
CA GLU A 49 14.02 -5.50 8.92
C GLU A 49 12.75 -6.25 8.46
N GLY A 50 11.58 -5.75 8.85
CA GLY A 50 10.28 -6.32 8.56
C GLY A 50 9.76 -7.28 9.62
N ASN A 51 10.40 -7.32 10.80
CA ASN A 51 9.93 -8.11 11.94
C ASN A 51 8.85 -7.35 12.71
N LEU A 52 7.94 -8.09 13.36
CA LEU A 52 6.89 -7.49 14.19
C LEU A 52 7.54 -6.78 15.39
N ALA A 53 7.30 -5.49 15.53
CA ALA A 53 7.92 -4.66 16.55
C ALA A 53 6.93 -4.15 17.60
N ALA A 54 5.70 -3.84 17.18
CA ALA A 54 4.66 -3.31 18.05
C ALA A 54 3.25 -3.49 17.45
N ALA A 55 2.24 -3.01 18.17
CA ALA A 55 0.88 -2.81 17.67
C ALA A 55 0.40 -1.39 18.02
N LEU A 56 -0.32 -0.78 17.09
CA LEU A 56 -1.02 0.48 17.29
C LEU A 56 -2.50 0.20 17.52
N ASP A 57 -3.01 0.51 18.71
CA ASP A 57 -4.41 0.34 19.09
C ASP A 57 -5.14 1.67 19.21
N VAL A 58 -6.35 1.73 18.68
CA VAL A 58 -7.32 2.79 18.92
C VAL A 58 -8.57 2.17 19.51
N SER A 59 -8.84 2.52 20.76
CA SER A 59 -10.02 2.08 21.51
C SER A 59 -11.04 3.21 21.62
N SER A 60 -12.33 2.92 21.37
CA SER A 60 -13.42 3.89 21.50
C SER A 60 -14.64 3.30 22.23
N CYS A 61 -15.20 4.08 23.16
CA CYS A 61 -16.42 3.75 23.91
C CYS A 61 -17.70 4.39 23.34
N ARG A 62 -17.62 4.94 22.11
CA ARG A 62 -18.76 5.63 21.50
C ARG A 62 -19.91 4.68 21.18
N SER A 63 -21.11 5.05 21.64
CA SER A 63 -22.34 4.31 21.38
C SER A 63 -22.85 4.47 19.94
N ASP A 64 -22.39 5.49 19.21
CA ASP A 64 -22.80 5.86 17.85
C ASP A 64 -21.78 5.49 16.76
N LEU A 65 -20.85 4.58 17.06
CA LEU A 65 -19.91 4.01 16.08
C LEU A 65 -20.64 3.20 15.02
N THR A 66 -20.93 3.84 13.89
CA THR A 66 -21.44 3.15 12.68
C THR A 66 -20.33 2.38 11.99
N GLU A 67 -20.68 1.40 11.16
CA GLU A 67 -19.73 0.66 10.33
C GLU A 67 -18.84 1.58 9.46
N GLY A 68 -19.41 2.69 8.95
CA GLY A 68 -18.65 3.68 8.19
C GLY A 68 -17.55 4.34 9.02
N PHE A 69 -17.81 4.68 10.28
CA PHE A 69 -16.78 5.21 11.18
C PHE A 69 -15.73 4.17 11.53
N VAL A 70 -16.15 2.92 11.79
CA VAL A 70 -15.22 1.80 12.03
C VAL A 70 -14.25 1.62 10.85
N HIS A 71 -14.77 1.67 9.62
CA HIS A 71 -13.94 1.55 8.42
C HIS A 71 -12.96 2.72 8.29
N LEU A 72 -13.40 3.95 8.50
CA LEU A 72 -12.52 5.12 8.47
C LEU A 72 -11.42 5.05 9.53
N ILE A 73 -11.75 4.60 10.75
CA ILE A 73 -10.77 4.37 11.82
C ILE A 73 -9.78 3.29 11.41
N SER A 74 -10.25 2.17 10.85
CA SER A 74 -9.39 1.09 10.34
C SER A 74 -8.38 1.57 9.30
N VAL A 75 -8.83 2.37 8.33
CA VAL A 75 -7.95 2.97 7.33
C VAL A 75 -6.94 3.92 7.99
N ALA A 76 -7.39 4.80 8.89
CA ALA A 76 -6.54 5.77 9.56
C ALA A 76 -5.46 5.10 10.44
N VAL A 77 -5.82 4.06 11.19
CA VAL A 77 -4.90 3.30 12.03
C VAL A 77 -3.87 2.57 11.17
N GLY A 78 -4.29 1.93 10.07
CA GLY A 78 -3.37 1.29 9.13
C GLY A 78 -2.44 2.27 8.42
N ASP A 79 -2.91 3.48 8.09
CA ASP A 79 -2.06 4.56 7.56
C ASP A 79 -1.06 5.07 8.60
N ALA A 80 -1.49 5.27 9.84
CA ALA A 80 -0.64 5.72 10.92
C ALA A 80 0.46 4.70 11.25
N ALA A 81 0.13 3.41 11.31
CA ALA A 81 1.10 2.32 11.48
C ALA A 81 2.18 2.38 10.39
N ARG A 82 1.79 2.43 9.10
CA ARG A 82 2.73 2.53 7.98
C ARG A 82 3.60 3.80 8.03
N ARG A 83 3.09 4.91 8.55
CA ARG A 83 3.89 6.14 8.75
C ARG A 83 4.95 5.96 9.84
N ILE A 84 4.62 5.28 10.93
CA ILE A 84 5.58 4.94 11.99
C ILE A 84 6.71 4.07 11.41
N GLU A 85 6.36 3.05 10.64
CA GLU A 85 7.33 2.17 9.97
C GLU A 85 8.24 2.94 9.03
N ALA A 86 7.67 3.83 8.20
CA ALA A 86 8.41 4.65 7.26
C ALA A 86 9.39 5.60 7.97
N GLU A 87 8.99 6.19 9.09
CA GLU A 87 9.85 7.09 9.86
C GLU A 87 10.97 6.31 10.56
N ASN A 88 10.65 5.18 11.18
CA ASN A 88 11.64 4.28 11.75
C ASN A 88 12.68 3.83 10.72
N PHE A 89 12.22 3.47 9.52
CA PHE A 89 13.10 3.08 8.42
C PHE A 89 14.07 4.21 8.03
N ARG A 90 13.58 5.45 7.92
CA ARG A 90 14.43 6.63 7.61
C ARG A 90 15.42 6.94 8.72
N MET A 91 15.03 6.78 9.98
CA MET A 91 15.95 7.00 11.11
C MET A 91 17.10 6.00 11.11
N VAL A 92 16.81 4.72 10.86
CA VAL A 92 17.80 3.64 10.83
C VAL A 92 18.76 3.81 9.64
N TYR A 93 18.23 4.10 8.46
CA TYR A 93 19.03 4.31 7.25
C TYR A 93 19.25 5.80 6.94
N SER A 94 19.55 6.60 7.96
CA SER A 94 19.63 8.07 7.86
C SER A 94 20.73 8.60 6.93
N SER A 95 21.78 7.82 6.68
CA SER A 95 22.85 8.13 5.72
C SER A 95 22.62 7.57 4.32
N ALA A 96 21.58 6.76 4.13
CA ALA A 96 21.28 6.10 2.87
C ALA A 96 20.37 6.96 1.99
N ARG A 97 20.41 6.71 0.67
CA ARG A 97 19.41 7.26 -0.23
C ARG A 97 18.14 6.42 -0.14
N ILE A 98 17.02 7.05 0.22
CA ILE A 98 15.73 6.39 0.35
C ILE A 98 14.93 6.53 -0.95
N LEU A 99 14.56 5.40 -1.54
CA LEU A 99 13.78 5.31 -2.78
C LEU A 99 12.39 4.73 -2.50
N LEU A 100 11.40 5.18 -3.27
CA LEU A 100 10.06 4.59 -3.28
C LEU A 100 10.03 3.42 -4.26
N ALA A 101 9.66 2.24 -3.78
CA ALA A 101 9.38 1.09 -4.63
C ALA A 101 8.10 1.31 -5.44
N PRO A 102 8.04 0.85 -6.70
CA PRO A 102 6.90 1.03 -7.61
C PRO A 102 5.76 0.07 -7.26
N VAL A 103 5.13 0.27 -6.10
CA VAL A 103 4.01 -0.57 -5.64
C VAL A 103 2.68 0.15 -5.87
N ALA A 104 1.65 -0.59 -6.28
CA ALA A 104 0.33 -0.04 -6.61
C ALA A 104 -0.46 0.47 -5.37
N GLU A 105 0.01 0.21 -4.16
CA GLU A 105 -0.71 0.55 -2.93
C GLU A 105 -0.60 2.03 -2.56
N ARG A 106 -1.75 2.65 -2.28
CA ARG A 106 -1.87 4.04 -1.80
C ARG A 106 -1.61 4.07 -0.29
N GLY A 107 -0.43 4.52 0.13
CA GLY A 107 -0.04 4.66 1.54
C GLY A 107 1.35 5.27 1.71
N ALA A 108 1.88 5.29 2.96
CA ALA A 108 3.30 5.55 3.19
C ALA A 108 4.08 4.45 2.46
N GLY A 109 4.54 4.77 1.26
CA GLY A 109 4.91 3.81 0.23
C GLY A 109 6.00 2.83 0.66
N ALA A 110 6.12 1.73 -0.08
CA ALA A 110 7.22 0.80 0.08
C ALA A 110 8.57 1.51 -0.11
N LEU A 111 9.49 1.36 0.86
CA LEU A 111 10.76 2.08 0.90
C LEU A 111 11.93 1.12 0.70
N ILE A 112 12.93 1.59 -0.02
CA ILE A 112 14.21 0.92 -0.25
C ILE A 112 15.32 1.88 0.18
N ALA A 113 16.29 1.39 0.95
CA ALA A 113 17.51 2.12 1.31
C ALA A 113 18.66 1.64 0.43
N VAL A 114 19.34 2.59 -0.22
CA VAL A 114 20.44 2.34 -1.14
C VAL A 114 21.68 3.09 -0.66
N ASP A 115 22.83 2.42 -0.69
CA ASP A 115 24.11 3.04 -0.35
C ASP A 115 24.69 3.86 -1.53
N GLN A 116 25.94 4.29 -1.38
CA GLN A 116 26.66 5.09 -2.37
C GLN A 116 27.07 4.29 -3.62
N ASP A 117 27.13 2.96 -3.52
CA ASP A 117 27.57 2.04 -4.58
C ASP A 117 26.36 1.41 -5.31
N ASP A 118 25.18 2.01 -5.16
CA ASP A 118 23.89 1.57 -5.71
C ASP A 118 23.41 0.19 -5.20
N LEU A 119 23.94 -0.28 -4.07
CA LEU A 119 23.48 -1.52 -3.42
C LEU A 119 22.31 -1.25 -2.50
N VAL A 120 21.31 -2.13 -2.57
CA VAL A 120 20.19 -2.15 -1.64
C VAL A 120 20.66 -2.71 -0.31
N ILE A 121 20.69 -1.85 0.70
CA ILE A 121 21.10 -2.17 2.07
C ILE A 121 19.91 -2.34 3.02
N GLY A 122 18.70 -1.99 2.57
CA GLY A 122 17.48 -2.16 3.36
C GLY A 122 16.20 -2.04 2.53
N ALA A 123 15.14 -2.68 3.01
CA ALA A 123 13.81 -2.59 2.42
C ALA A 123 12.75 -2.66 3.52
N SER A 124 11.75 -1.78 3.48
CA SER A 124 10.60 -1.84 4.40
C SER A 124 9.83 -3.15 4.18
N ARG A 125 9.03 -3.57 5.16
CA ARG A 125 8.21 -4.79 5.02
C ARG A 125 7.35 -4.77 3.75
N SER A 126 6.70 -3.65 3.47
CA SER A 126 5.90 -3.45 2.26
C SER A 126 6.73 -3.61 0.97
N ALA A 127 7.97 -3.11 0.93
CA ALA A 127 8.87 -3.31 -0.20
C ALA A 127 9.32 -4.77 -0.34
N ARG A 128 9.63 -5.43 0.79
CA ARG A 128 10.01 -6.85 0.81
C ARG A 128 8.91 -7.75 0.26
N LEU A 129 7.68 -7.53 0.71
CA LEU A 129 6.53 -8.30 0.25
C LEU A 129 6.23 -8.06 -1.23
N ALA A 130 6.26 -6.80 -1.68
CA ALA A 130 5.90 -6.46 -3.05
C ALA A 130 6.96 -6.87 -4.09
N LEU A 131 8.23 -6.83 -3.71
CA LEU A 131 9.37 -7.08 -4.62
C LEU A 131 10.09 -8.41 -4.34
N GLY A 132 9.60 -9.20 -3.39
CA GLY A 132 10.23 -10.49 -3.02
C GLY A 132 11.64 -10.34 -2.42
N ILE A 133 11.95 -9.21 -1.79
CA ILE A 133 13.29 -8.96 -1.22
C ILE A 133 13.44 -9.74 0.09
N THR A 134 14.29 -10.76 0.08
CA THR A 134 14.63 -11.56 1.26
C THR A 134 15.88 -11.03 1.95
N GLY A 135 16.08 -11.38 3.23
CA GLY A 135 17.33 -11.05 3.94
C GLY A 135 18.56 -11.68 3.27
N GLU A 136 18.43 -12.88 2.72
CA GLU A 136 19.49 -13.54 1.96
C GLU A 136 19.83 -12.81 0.65
N ALA A 137 18.80 -12.28 -0.04
CA ALA A 137 19.04 -11.48 -1.25
C ALA A 137 19.82 -10.20 -0.92
N LEU A 138 19.44 -9.49 0.16
CA LEU A 138 20.19 -8.33 0.65
C LEU A 138 21.64 -8.68 0.99
N ALA A 139 21.86 -9.79 1.72
CA ALA A 139 23.20 -10.24 2.11
C ALA A 139 24.10 -10.62 0.91
N ARG A 140 23.51 -11.06 -0.20
CA ARG A 140 24.22 -11.35 -1.46
C ARG A 140 24.57 -10.08 -2.26
N GLY A 141 24.00 -8.94 -1.91
CA GLY A 141 24.13 -7.68 -2.65
C GLY A 141 23.13 -7.60 -3.81
N LEU A 142 22.08 -6.81 -3.63
CA LEU A 142 21.11 -6.47 -4.68
C LEU A 142 21.41 -5.09 -5.23
N LEU A 143 21.41 -4.94 -6.56
CA LEU A 143 21.48 -3.61 -7.17
C LEU A 143 20.12 -2.94 -7.16
N ALA A 144 20.09 -1.64 -6.85
CA ALA A 144 18.86 -0.86 -6.86
C ALA A 144 18.18 -0.87 -8.24
N ALA A 145 18.96 -0.90 -9.32
CA ALA A 145 18.45 -0.96 -10.69
C ALA A 145 17.71 -2.26 -11.00
N ASP A 146 18.13 -3.40 -10.44
CA ASP A 146 17.49 -4.70 -10.67
C ASP A 146 16.18 -4.81 -9.87
N VAL A 147 16.17 -4.26 -8.66
CA VAL A 147 15.02 -4.26 -7.75
C VAL A 147 13.94 -3.26 -8.19
N LEU A 148 14.35 -2.10 -8.70
CA LEU A 148 13.46 -1.08 -9.25
C LEU A 148 13.22 -1.27 -10.76
N GLY A 149 13.83 -2.30 -11.34
CA GLY A 149 13.89 -2.62 -12.76
C GLY A 149 12.56 -3.11 -13.30
N ASP A 150 11.58 -2.20 -13.35
CA ASP A 150 10.40 -2.27 -14.21
C ASP A 150 9.67 -0.92 -14.38
N GLN A 151 10.30 0.23 -14.11
CA GLN A 151 9.73 1.53 -14.54
C GLN A 151 9.56 1.61 -16.06
N ALA A 152 10.28 0.80 -16.83
CA ALA A 152 10.10 0.65 -18.27
C ALA A 152 8.95 -0.30 -18.61
N LYS A 153 8.89 -1.51 -18.03
CA LYS A 153 7.85 -2.49 -18.34
C LYS A 153 6.51 -2.18 -17.68
N ALA A 154 6.48 -1.64 -16.46
CA ALA A 154 5.26 -1.12 -15.86
C ALA A 154 4.71 0.07 -16.67
N LYS A 155 5.60 0.93 -17.20
CA LYS A 155 5.21 2.00 -18.13
C LYS A 155 4.76 1.44 -19.48
N GLU A 156 5.38 0.39 -20.00
CA GLU A 156 4.93 -0.32 -21.21
C GLU A 156 3.56 -0.98 -21.00
N ASP A 157 3.34 -1.68 -19.89
CA ASP A 157 2.07 -2.29 -19.51
C ASP A 157 0.97 -1.22 -19.33
N LEU A 158 1.31 -0.08 -18.71
CA LEU A 158 0.41 1.09 -18.57
C LEU A 158 0.11 1.73 -19.94
N ASP A 159 1.13 1.91 -20.79
CA ASP A 159 0.98 2.47 -22.14
C ASP A 159 0.19 1.51 -23.04
N ASP A 160 0.33 0.19 -22.89
CA ASP A 160 -0.43 -0.84 -23.62
C ASP A 160 -1.88 -0.94 -23.14
N ALA A 161 -2.11 -0.87 -21.82
CA ALA A 161 -3.45 -0.78 -21.26
C ALA A 161 -4.17 0.51 -21.68
N GLU A 162 -3.45 1.64 -21.70
CA GLU A 162 -3.95 2.93 -22.18
C GLU A 162 -4.26 2.88 -23.68
N ARG A 163 -3.37 2.32 -24.50
CA ARG A 163 -3.58 2.09 -25.94
C ARG A 163 -4.82 1.23 -26.18
N GLY A 164 -4.98 0.13 -25.45
CA GLY A 164 -6.15 -0.75 -25.56
C GLY A 164 -7.47 -0.07 -25.16
N ALA A 165 -7.45 0.78 -24.12
CA ALA A 165 -8.62 1.57 -23.73
C ALA A 165 -9.01 2.59 -24.82
N LEU A 166 -8.03 3.30 -25.40
CA LEU A 166 -8.23 4.25 -26.49
C LEU A 166 -8.79 3.58 -27.74
N GLN A 167 -8.23 2.42 -28.14
CA GLN A 167 -8.71 1.67 -29.30
C GLN A 167 -10.16 1.18 -29.11
N ARG A 168 -10.51 0.65 -27.93
CA ARG A 168 -11.89 0.21 -27.64
C ARG A 168 -12.88 1.38 -27.63
N ALA A 169 -12.49 2.52 -27.08
CA ALA A 169 -13.34 3.72 -27.09
C ALA A 169 -13.56 4.24 -28.52
N MET A 170 -12.52 4.27 -29.34
CA MET A 170 -12.61 4.67 -30.76
C MET A 170 -13.47 3.69 -31.58
N ALA A 171 -13.34 2.39 -31.35
CA ALA A 171 -14.15 1.37 -32.01
C ALA A 171 -15.64 1.50 -31.65
N ARG A 172 -15.96 1.66 -30.35
CA ARG A 172 -17.34 1.85 -29.87
C ARG A 172 -17.96 3.15 -30.37
N ALA A 173 -17.15 4.19 -30.57
CA ALA A 173 -17.58 5.47 -31.10
C ALA A 173 -17.60 5.52 -32.64
N GLY A 174 -17.31 4.41 -33.34
CA GLY A 174 -17.28 4.38 -34.81
C GLY A 174 -16.30 5.39 -35.41
N GLY A 175 -15.14 5.61 -34.77
CA GLY A 175 -14.15 6.60 -35.21
C GLY A 175 -14.44 8.05 -34.80
N ASN A 176 -15.58 8.35 -34.17
CA ASN A 176 -15.90 9.70 -33.71
C ASN A 176 -15.11 10.08 -32.44
N VAL A 177 -14.07 10.88 -32.62
CA VAL A 177 -13.19 11.38 -31.55
C VAL A 177 -13.94 12.12 -30.44
N SER A 178 -15.00 12.86 -30.79
CA SER A 178 -15.77 13.62 -29.79
C SER A 178 -16.55 12.70 -28.85
N ALA A 179 -17.19 11.68 -29.42
CA ALA A 179 -17.91 10.67 -28.65
C ALA A 179 -16.96 9.77 -27.86
N ALA A 180 -15.81 9.39 -28.42
CA ALA A 180 -14.79 8.61 -27.73
C ALA A 180 -14.21 9.38 -26.51
N ALA A 181 -13.98 10.69 -26.65
CA ALA A 181 -13.50 11.53 -25.55
C ALA A 181 -14.51 11.62 -24.41
N GLN A 182 -15.80 11.76 -24.74
CA GLN A 182 -16.89 11.79 -23.77
C GLN A 182 -17.03 10.45 -23.04
N ASN A 183 -16.93 9.33 -23.76
CA ASN A 183 -16.96 7.98 -23.18
C ASN A 183 -15.79 7.70 -22.23
N LEU A 184 -14.64 8.34 -22.47
CA LEU A 184 -13.44 8.23 -21.62
C LEU A 184 -13.39 9.29 -20.51
N GLY A 185 -14.33 10.23 -20.46
CA GLY A 185 -14.34 11.31 -19.47
C GLY A 185 -13.19 12.31 -19.60
N ILE A 186 -12.60 12.45 -20.80
CA ILE A 186 -11.45 13.35 -21.05
C ILE A 186 -11.78 14.41 -22.11
N SER A 187 -10.99 15.50 -22.14
CA SER A 187 -11.14 16.53 -23.17
C SER A 187 -10.69 16.05 -24.55
N ARG A 188 -11.30 16.58 -25.63
CA ARG A 188 -10.90 16.26 -27.02
C ARG A 188 -9.42 16.51 -27.28
N ALA A 189 -8.88 17.63 -26.77
CA ALA A 189 -7.46 17.96 -26.92
C ALA A 189 -6.55 16.91 -26.27
N THR A 190 -6.94 16.36 -25.12
CA THR A 190 -6.22 15.28 -24.44
C THR A 190 -6.30 13.98 -25.22
N LEU A 191 -7.47 13.65 -25.77
CA LEU A 191 -7.64 12.47 -26.63
C LEU A 191 -6.78 12.57 -27.90
N HIS A 192 -6.79 13.71 -28.58
CA HIS A 192 -5.94 13.93 -29.77
C HIS A 192 -4.45 13.75 -29.48
N ARG A 193 -3.97 14.33 -28.37
CA ARG A 193 -2.57 14.17 -27.94
C ARG A 193 -2.22 12.70 -27.68
N LYS A 194 -3.11 11.94 -27.05
CA LYS A 194 -2.91 10.51 -26.77
C LYS A 194 -2.98 9.65 -28.03
N LEU A 195 -3.93 9.90 -28.95
CA LEU A 195 -4.02 9.19 -30.23
C LEU A 195 -2.76 9.40 -31.10
N ALA A 196 -2.22 10.63 -31.12
CA ALA A 196 -0.98 10.94 -31.81
C ALA A 196 0.23 10.24 -31.16
N ARG A 197 0.30 10.25 -29.83
CA ARG A 197 1.37 9.58 -29.06
C ARG A 197 1.43 8.07 -29.30
N PHE A 198 0.29 7.41 -29.49
CA PHE A 198 0.20 5.95 -29.70
C PHE A 198 -0.03 5.52 -31.15
N GLU A 199 0.05 6.46 -32.11
CA GLU A 199 -0.12 6.22 -33.55
C GLU A 199 -1.41 5.44 -33.93
N ILE A 200 -2.48 5.60 -33.14
CA ILE A 200 -3.75 4.88 -33.36
C ILE A 200 -4.47 5.48 -34.58
N ARG A 201 -4.48 4.72 -35.68
CA ARG A 201 -5.17 5.09 -36.93
C ARG A 201 -6.69 5.04 -36.77
N ARG A 202 -7.37 5.97 -37.44
CA ARG A 202 -8.84 6.01 -37.48
C ARG A 202 -9.33 4.86 -38.36
N PRO A 203 -10.26 4.01 -37.90
CA PRO A 203 -11.02 3.19 -38.82
C PRO A 203 -11.83 4.15 -39.73
N HIS A 204 -11.73 3.92 -41.04
CA HIS A 204 -12.50 4.64 -42.06
C HIS A 204 -13.99 4.37 -41.95
#